data_AF-A0A357JJN8-F1
#
_entry.id   AF-A0A357JJN8-F1
#
_cell.length_a   1.000
_cell.length_b   1.000
_cell.length_c   1.000
_cell.angle_alpha   90.00
_cell.angle_beta   90.00
_cell.angle_gamma   90.00
#
_symmetry.space_group_name_H-M   'P 1'
#
loop_
_entity.id
_entity.type
_entity.pdbx_description
1 polymer ?
#
loop_
_entity_poly.entity_id
_entity_poly.type
_entity_poly.pdbx_seq_one_letter_code
_entity_poly.pdbx_strand_id
1 'polypeptide(L)'
;MINFFVKVNSILYSTKEERKHKIFKKEQQPNFYNYKTLLILFLVVGLGFFNLNQINAQGFDCPKLFYQVISGELKSLNPVTGLYSAPINSNGSGYNNGGYNEVDGLMYALINQSGGTVAQNHIVRILADGTIVDLGNLSTSSFSGDVDDNDALWYKVGTSFNRIDNVSALPANGTPSVTAVGGWTGTGLNVADVAFINDGVNRRFWGARNGQIGYWDLDTNVRGIKTVTGLPNGVYGAAYSDNSKRLYVSNNVGGIYVINDYLSATPTAQFLIASEATSSNDGFACPSAESAFDQDGDDVLDPFDGDNDGDGILNTAESGGANPYADADGDGRYDYMDTDAGNDLNNDGIVDIFDLDSDGIPNHMDLDSDNDGCFDVIEAGHTDPDNDGILGTSPVTVDGNGQITGQGGYTGTTAAVTDDLDFTVCLGVCEEA
;
A
#
# COMPACT_ATOMS: atom_id res chain seq x y z
N MET A 1 30.74 55.52 37.55
CA MET A 1 31.86 55.54 38.52
C MET A 1 32.54 54.18 38.39
N ILE A 2 33.75 54.09 37.84
CA ILE A 2 35.06 54.25 38.51
C ILE A 2 35.45 53.00 39.32
N ASN A 3 36.61 52.43 39.00
CA ASN A 3 37.15 51.17 39.51
C ASN A 3 37.92 51.34 40.84
N PHE A 4 38.07 50.23 41.59
CA PHE A 4 39.26 49.89 42.40
C PHE A 4 39.51 48.37 42.20
N PHE A 5 40.64 47.88 41.70
CA PHE A 5 42.00 47.78 42.30
C PHE A 5 42.06 47.01 43.64
N VAL A 6 43.02 46.10 43.94
CA VAL A 6 43.81 45.05 43.23
C VAL A 6 44.92 44.56 44.18
N LYS A 7 45.10 43.22 44.31
CA LYS A 7 46.27 42.40 44.80
C LYS A 7 45.76 41.19 45.60
N VAL A 8 46.19 39.92 45.46
CA VAL A 8 47.42 39.24 44.96
C VAL A 8 48.52 39.00 46.01
N ASN A 9 48.69 37.72 46.40
CA ASN A 9 49.91 36.95 46.69
C ASN A 9 49.46 35.50 47.05
N SER A 10 49.86 34.37 46.41
CA SER A 10 51.19 33.76 46.13
C SER A 10 51.81 33.03 47.34
N ILE A 11 52.05 31.71 47.31
CA ILE A 11 53.30 30.97 46.94
C ILE A 11 53.01 29.45 47.15
N LEU A 12 53.17 28.50 46.20
CA LEU A 12 54.38 27.72 45.76
C LEU A 12 55.00 26.79 46.86
N TYR A 13 55.63 25.61 46.65
CA TYR A 13 56.04 24.81 45.45
C TYR A 13 56.46 23.34 45.80
N SER A 14 56.86 22.54 44.78
CA SER A 14 57.71 21.31 44.78
C SER A 14 57.11 19.95 45.19
N THR A 15 57.25 18.77 44.53
CA THR A 15 57.95 18.17 43.35
C THR A 15 59.18 17.25 43.56
N LYS A 16 59.13 16.03 42.95
CA LYS A 16 60.19 15.14 42.36
C LYS A 16 59.51 13.84 41.85
N GLU A 17 59.80 13.18 40.70
CA GLU A 17 61.04 12.76 40.00
C GLU A 17 61.82 11.61 40.70
N GLU A 18 62.44 10.60 40.07
CA GLU A 18 62.81 10.28 38.65
C GLU A 18 63.25 8.78 38.53
N ARG A 19 63.59 8.06 37.42
CA ARG A 19 63.64 8.19 35.94
C ARG A 19 63.86 6.79 35.26
N LYS A 20 63.41 6.59 33.99
CA LYS A 20 63.99 5.79 32.85
C LYS A 20 63.26 4.51 32.35
N HIS A 21 63.46 4.02 31.10
CA HIS A 21 63.58 4.61 29.73
C HIS A 21 63.81 3.53 28.63
N LYS A 22 63.06 3.48 27.51
CA LYS A 22 63.52 2.93 26.18
C LYS A 22 62.58 3.17 24.97
N ILE A 23 62.86 4.24 24.22
CA ILE A 23 62.99 4.37 22.74
C ILE A 23 62.83 3.08 21.90
N PHE A 24 62.21 2.98 20.70
CA PHE A 24 61.53 3.88 19.72
C PHE A 24 60.60 2.99 18.82
N LYS A 25 59.55 3.48 18.11
CA LYS A 25 59.58 4.22 16.82
C LYS A 25 58.16 4.79 16.47
N LYS A 26 58.02 5.58 15.39
CA LYS A 26 56.76 6.24 14.93
C LYS A 26 56.14 5.61 13.67
N GLU A 27 54.81 5.72 13.55
CA GLU A 27 54.04 6.29 12.40
C GLU A 27 52.57 6.45 12.85
N GLN A 28 52.07 7.67 13.08
CA GLN A 28 51.37 8.60 12.15
C GLN A 28 49.91 8.24 11.80
N GLN A 29 48.98 8.93 12.48
CA GLN A 29 47.64 9.30 12.00
C GLN A 29 47.49 10.84 12.11
N PRO A 30 46.85 11.53 11.14
CA PRO A 30 46.47 12.94 11.27
C PRO A 30 44.95 13.16 11.37
N ASN A 31 44.54 14.14 12.18
CA ASN A 31 43.15 14.57 12.37
C ASN A 31 42.71 15.67 11.39
N PHE A 32 41.40 15.74 11.14
CA PHE A 32 40.57 16.92 10.84
C PHE A 32 41.16 18.13 10.06
N TYR A 33 40.63 18.37 8.86
CA TYR A 33 40.48 19.68 8.21
C TYR A 33 39.05 19.73 7.63
N ASN A 34 38.12 20.63 8.01
CA ASN A 34 38.11 22.08 8.21
C ASN A 34 38.03 22.87 6.88
N TYR A 35 36.86 23.46 6.63
CA TYR A 35 36.44 24.03 5.34
C TYR A 35 37.08 25.39 5.02
N LYS A 36 37.68 25.52 3.82
CA LYS A 36 37.80 26.82 3.12
C LYS A 36 38.07 26.67 1.62
N THR A 37 37.08 27.13 0.84
CA THR A 37 37.13 27.63 -0.55
C THR A 37 38.30 27.21 -1.44
N LEU A 38 38.02 26.41 -2.48
CA LEU A 38 38.89 26.26 -3.65
C LEU A 38 38.10 26.46 -4.96
N LEU A 39 38.77 27.04 -5.96
CA LEU A 39 38.20 27.47 -7.23
C LEU A 39 38.25 26.32 -8.26
N ILE A 40 37.12 25.95 -8.86
CA ILE A 40 37.09 24.93 -9.91
C ILE A 40 37.42 25.56 -11.28
N LEU A 41 38.39 24.98 -11.97
CA LEU A 41 38.84 25.40 -13.30
C LEU A 41 38.18 24.52 -14.37
N PHE A 42 37.42 25.12 -15.29
CA PHE A 42 36.79 24.38 -16.38
C PHE A 42 37.82 23.85 -17.38
N LEU A 43 37.86 22.53 -17.56
CA LEU A 43 38.55 21.88 -18.68
C LEU A 43 37.49 21.34 -19.65
N VAL A 44 37.33 22.01 -20.80
CA VAL A 44 36.36 21.58 -21.82
C VAL A 44 36.96 20.47 -22.67
N VAL A 45 36.47 19.25 -22.48
CA VAL A 45 36.63 18.12 -23.41
C VAL A 45 35.22 17.70 -23.85
N GLY A 46 35.04 17.48 -25.15
CA GLY A 46 33.71 17.36 -25.75
C GLY A 46 32.94 16.11 -25.32
N LEU A 47 31.98 16.29 -24.41
CA LEU A 47 30.82 15.42 -24.27
C LEU A 47 29.67 15.98 -25.11
N GLY A 48 28.82 15.10 -25.66
CA GLY A 48 27.63 15.52 -26.39
C GLY A 48 26.62 16.24 -25.50
N PHE A 49 25.75 17.05 -26.10
CA PHE A 49 24.63 17.68 -25.41
C PHE A 49 23.59 16.63 -24.97
N PHE A 50 23.82 15.99 -23.83
CA PHE A 50 22.74 15.35 -23.08
C PHE A 50 21.78 16.44 -22.61
N ASN A 51 20.53 16.39 -23.09
CA ASN A 51 19.47 17.20 -22.53
C ASN A 51 19.12 16.65 -21.15
N LEU A 52 19.46 17.37 -20.07
CA LEU A 52 19.03 17.06 -18.71
C LEU A 52 17.55 17.43 -18.46
N ASN A 53 16.76 17.59 -19.53
CA ASN A 53 15.33 17.89 -19.52
C ASN A 53 14.50 16.67 -19.98
N GLN A 54 14.98 15.45 -19.73
CA GLN A 54 14.10 14.32 -19.47
C GLN A 54 14.23 13.96 -18.00
N ILE A 55 13.39 14.61 -17.20
CA ILE A 55 12.86 13.95 -16.01
C ILE A 55 12.06 12.77 -16.59
N ASN A 56 12.49 11.54 -16.34
CA ASN A 56 11.66 10.38 -16.67
C ASN A 56 10.35 10.54 -15.90
N ALA A 57 9.22 10.27 -16.56
CA ALA A 57 7.93 10.24 -15.89
C ALA A 57 8.03 9.21 -14.75
N GLN A 58 7.90 9.65 -13.49
CA GLN A 58 8.00 8.74 -12.37
C GLN A 58 6.71 7.92 -12.29
N GLY A 59 6.85 6.60 -12.41
CA GLY A 59 5.79 5.65 -12.15
C GLY A 59 5.44 5.60 -10.67
N PHE A 60 4.36 4.88 -10.34
CA PHE A 60 4.02 4.58 -8.95
C PHE A 60 4.88 3.42 -8.39
N ASP A 61 5.77 2.85 -9.21
CA ASP A 61 6.78 1.86 -8.86
C ASP A 61 6.23 0.54 -8.25
N CYS A 62 5.02 0.13 -8.69
CA CYS A 62 4.27 -1.09 -8.33
C CYS A 62 4.08 -1.28 -6.81
N PRO A 63 3.30 -0.41 -6.15
CA PRO A 63 3.14 -0.42 -4.71
C PRO A 63 2.07 -1.43 -4.24
N LYS A 64 2.22 -1.91 -3.00
CA LYS A 64 1.25 -2.71 -2.21
C LYS A 64 0.06 -1.83 -1.78
N LEU A 65 -0.63 -1.21 -2.75
CA LEU A 65 -1.70 -0.24 -2.54
C LEU A 65 -2.76 -0.32 -3.65
N PHE A 66 -4.03 -0.20 -3.25
CA PHE A 66 -5.14 0.07 -4.17
C PHE A 66 -5.38 1.58 -4.25
N TYR A 67 -5.54 2.09 -5.47
CA TYR A 67 -5.95 3.47 -5.73
C TYR A 67 -7.33 3.47 -6.36
N GLN A 68 -8.19 4.39 -5.92
CA GLN A 68 -9.50 4.60 -6.53
C GLN A 68 -9.60 6.04 -7.02
N VAL A 69 -10.05 6.20 -8.27
CA VAL A 69 -10.56 7.49 -8.71
C VAL A 69 -11.95 7.66 -8.14
N ILE A 70 -12.27 8.81 -7.55
CA ILE A 70 -13.58 9.12 -6.99
C ILE A 70 -13.98 10.50 -7.50
N SER A 71 -15.04 10.56 -8.31
CA SER A 71 -15.54 11.81 -8.93
C SER A 71 -14.52 12.65 -9.72
N GLY A 72 -13.39 12.06 -10.12
CA GLY A 72 -12.31 12.72 -10.86
C GLY A 72 -11.10 13.14 -10.01
N GLU A 73 -11.04 12.71 -8.75
CA GLU A 73 -9.88 12.79 -7.86
C GLU A 73 -9.23 11.41 -7.74
N LEU A 74 -7.91 11.29 -7.93
CA LEU A 74 -7.18 10.05 -7.64
C LEU A 74 -6.78 10.03 -6.15
N LYS A 75 -7.11 8.97 -5.44
CA LYS A 75 -6.79 8.76 -4.02
C LYS A 75 -6.24 7.35 -3.82
N SER A 76 -5.34 7.15 -2.85
CA SER A 76 -5.07 5.79 -2.34
C SER A 76 -6.13 5.41 -1.31
N LEU A 77 -6.44 4.13 -1.23
CA LEU A 77 -7.16 3.52 -0.12
C LEU A 77 -6.17 3.33 1.05
N ASN A 78 -6.60 3.63 2.28
CA ASN A 78 -5.98 3.05 3.48
C ASN A 78 -6.65 1.67 3.71
N PRO A 79 -5.91 0.55 3.66
CA PRO A 79 -6.49 -0.79 3.84
C PRO A 79 -6.91 -1.08 5.28
N VAL A 80 -6.35 -0.37 6.26
CA VAL A 80 -6.64 -0.52 7.70
C VAL A 80 -7.93 0.19 8.11
N THR A 81 -8.20 1.39 7.58
CA THR A 81 -9.37 2.20 7.98
C THR A 81 -10.47 2.29 6.90
N GLY A 82 -10.21 1.81 5.68
CA GLY A 82 -11.16 1.87 4.56
C GLY A 82 -11.40 3.29 4.00
N LEU A 83 -10.72 4.29 4.55
CA LEU A 83 -10.77 5.70 4.16
C LEU A 83 -9.89 5.98 2.94
N TYR A 84 -10.21 7.03 2.18
CA TYR A 84 -9.41 7.44 1.03
C TYR A 84 -8.56 8.68 1.33
N SER A 85 -7.30 8.65 0.90
CA SER A 85 -6.29 9.70 1.08
C SER A 85 -6.76 11.11 0.67
N ALA A 86 -6.00 12.14 1.04
CA ALA A 86 -6.06 13.41 0.32
C ALA A 86 -5.79 13.16 -1.19
N PRO A 87 -6.45 13.88 -2.12
CA PRO A 87 -6.25 13.67 -3.55
C PRO A 87 -4.80 13.82 -3.99
N ILE A 88 -4.27 12.78 -4.62
CA ILE A 88 -2.96 12.79 -5.32
C ILE A 88 -3.04 13.74 -6.51
N ASN A 89 -4.18 13.73 -7.22
CA ASN A 89 -4.54 14.75 -8.19
C ASN A 89 -6.06 14.93 -8.31
N SER A 90 -6.46 15.91 -9.12
CA SER A 90 -7.82 15.98 -9.66
C SER A 90 -7.78 16.49 -11.09
N ASN A 91 -8.58 15.88 -11.97
CA ASN A 91 -8.86 16.45 -13.29
C ASN A 91 -9.91 17.58 -13.19
N GLY A 92 -10.70 17.65 -12.11
CA GLY A 92 -11.85 18.54 -11.98
C GLY A 92 -13.12 18.08 -12.72
N SER A 93 -13.04 16.98 -13.48
CA SER A 93 -14.20 16.18 -13.89
C SER A 93 -13.83 14.71 -13.93
N GLY A 94 -14.84 13.84 -13.75
CA GLY A 94 -14.69 12.39 -13.71
C GLY A 94 -13.87 11.80 -14.86
N TYR A 95 -13.05 10.82 -14.49
CA TYR A 95 -12.42 9.85 -15.37
C TYR A 95 -12.61 8.45 -14.79
N ASN A 96 -12.61 7.47 -15.68
CA ASN A 96 -12.88 6.05 -15.43
C ASN A 96 -12.39 5.26 -16.67
N ASN A 97 -12.47 3.93 -16.69
CA ASN A 97 -11.88 3.08 -17.72
C ASN A 97 -10.37 3.30 -17.71
N GLY A 98 -9.79 2.99 -16.57
CA GLY A 98 -8.38 3.05 -16.34
C GLY A 98 -7.79 1.78 -15.74
N GLY A 99 -6.47 1.80 -15.68
CA GLY A 99 -5.66 0.66 -15.29
C GLY A 99 -4.23 1.04 -14.99
N TYR A 100 -3.54 0.15 -14.30
CA TYR A 100 -2.11 0.27 -14.01
C TYR A 100 -1.29 -0.41 -15.12
N ASN A 101 -0.36 0.32 -15.74
CA ASN A 101 0.51 -0.26 -16.77
C ASN A 101 1.85 -0.73 -16.18
N GLU A 102 2.06 -2.05 -16.10
CA GLU A 102 3.32 -2.62 -15.60
C GLU A 102 4.53 -2.33 -16.51
N VAL A 103 4.31 -1.89 -17.76
CA VAL A 103 5.37 -1.61 -18.74
C VAL A 103 6.10 -0.28 -18.50
N ASP A 104 5.41 0.75 -17.98
CA ASP A 104 6.02 2.04 -17.61
C ASP A 104 5.68 2.53 -16.18
N GLY A 105 4.93 1.73 -15.40
CA GLY A 105 4.59 2.01 -14.00
C GLY A 105 3.55 3.13 -13.83
N LEU A 106 2.86 3.51 -14.89
CA LEU A 106 1.97 4.67 -14.95
C LEU A 106 0.50 4.25 -15.07
N MET A 107 -0.39 5.07 -14.53
CA MET A 107 -1.83 4.83 -14.63
C MET A 107 -2.40 5.49 -15.88
N TYR A 108 -3.36 4.83 -16.51
CA TYR A 108 -4.03 5.28 -17.72
C TYR A 108 -5.53 5.35 -17.47
N ALA A 109 -6.25 6.33 -18.04
CA ALA A 109 -7.71 6.41 -17.90
C ALA A 109 -8.39 7.16 -19.06
N LEU A 110 -9.71 7.07 -19.15
CA LEU A 110 -10.54 7.84 -20.10
C LEU A 110 -11.33 8.93 -19.36
N ILE A 111 -11.26 10.18 -19.83
CA ILE A 111 -12.07 11.27 -19.26
C ILE A 111 -13.56 11.04 -19.61
N ASN A 112 -14.35 10.57 -18.64
CA ASN A 112 -15.74 10.18 -18.85
C ASN A 112 -16.73 11.35 -18.68
N GLN A 113 -16.33 12.45 -18.03
CA GLN A 113 -17.14 13.66 -17.84
C GLN A 113 -16.43 14.94 -18.32
N SER A 114 -17.19 15.94 -18.76
CA SER A 114 -16.66 17.26 -19.11
C SER A 114 -16.63 18.21 -17.90
N GLY A 115 -15.76 19.23 -17.97
CA GLY A 115 -15.63 20.27 -16.93
C GLY A 115 -14.22 20.41 -16.35
N GLY A 116 -13.39 19.36 -16.48
CA GLY A 116 -12.01 19.32 -16.01
C GLY A 116 -10.98 19.99 -16.92
N THR A 117 -9.70 19.78 -16.59
CA THR A 117 -8.56 20.33 -17.33
C THR A 117 -8.33 19.63 -18.66
N VAL A 118 -8.61 18.32 -18.73
CA VAL A 118 -8.63 17.52 -19.95
C VAL A 118 -10.07 17.32 -20.43
N ALA A 119 -10.28 17.32 -21.75
CA ALA A 119 -11.61 17.23 -22.35
C ALA A 119 -12.18 15.80 -22.34
N GLN A 120 -13.52 15.69 -22.28
CA GLN A 120 -14.23 14.41 -22.30
C GLN A 120 -13.88 13.59 -23.56
N ASN A 121 -13.81 12.27 -23.38
CA ASN A 121 -13.43 11.27 -24.39
C ASN A 121 -11.93 11.29 -24.77
N HIS A 122 -11.07 12.00 -24.03
CA HIS A 122 -9.62 11.90 -24.16
C HIS A 122 -9.06 10.81 -23.25
N ILE A 123 -8.02 10.12 -23.70
CA ILE A 123 -7.20 9.25 -22.85
C ILE A 123 -6.20 10.13 -22.11
N VAL A 124 -5.97 9.85 -20.83
CA VAL A 124 -4.90 10.44 -20.03
C VAL A 124 -3.93 9.39 -19.52
N ARG A 125 -2.69 9.83 -19.28
CA ARG A 125 -1.72 9.15 -18.40
C ARG A 125 -1.52 9.98 -17.15
N ILE A 126 -1.33 9.31 -16.02
CA ILE A 126 -1.13 9.90 -14.69
C ILE A 126 0.22 9.43 -14.15
N LEU A 127 1.01 10.38 -13.67
CA LEU A 127 2.29 10.17 -12.99
C LEU A 127 2.10 10.10 -11.47
N ALA A 128 3.07 9.51 -10.76
CA ALA A 128 3.04 9.43 -9.30
C ALA A 128 3.11 10.80 -8.59
N ASP A 129 3.62 11.83 -9.27
CA ASP A 129 3.56 13.23 -8.82
C ASP A 129 2.17 13.89 -9.03
N GLY A 130 1.18 13.12 -9.48
CA GLY A 130 -0.17 13.56 -9.81
C GLY A 130 -0.32 14.18 -11.20
N THR A 131 0.75 14.38 -11.97
CA THR A 131 0.68 15.04 -13.29
C THR A 131 -0.19 14.26 -14.27
N ILE A 132 -1.22 14.91 -14.78
CA ILE A 132 -2.11 14.38 -15.83
C ILE A 132 -1.61 14.83 -17.21
N VAL A 133 -1.42 13.88 -18.12
CA VAL A 133 -0.99 14.09 -19.50
C VAL A 133 -2.08 13.64 -20.47
N ASP A 134 -2.67 14.57 -21.21
CA ASP A 134 -3.60 14.29 -22.31
C ASP A 134 -2.87 13.55 -23.46
N LEU A 135 -3.35 12.36 -23.83
CA LEU A 135 -2.80 11.51 -24.90
C LEU A 135 -3.63 11.57 -26.19
N GLY A 136 -4.73 12.33 -26.20
CA GLY A 136 -5.59 12.56 -27.36
C GLY A 136 -6.98 11.93 -27.28
N ASN A 137 -7.83 12.35 -28.22
CA ASN A 137 -9.27 12.10 -28.22
C ASN A 137 -9.63 10.74 -28.85
N LEU A 138 -10.23 9.85 -28.06
CA LEU A 138 -10.75 8.53 -28.48
C LEU A 138 -12.12 8.62 -29.19
N SER A 139 -12.78 9.78 -29.16
CA SER A 139 -14.09 10.08 -29.77
C SER A 139 -15.23 9.18 -29.29
N THR A 140 -15.09 8.58 -28.10
CA THR A 140 -16.10 7.71 -27.49
C THR A 140 -16.01 7.79 -25.96
N SER A 141 -17.13 7.58 -25.27
CA SER A 141 -17.18 7.48 -23.83
C SER A 141 -17.28 6.02 -23.40
N SER A 142 -16.52 5.65 -22.37
CA SER A 142 -16.63 4.36 -21.71
C SER A 142 -16.76 4.53 -20.20
N PHE A 143 -17.07 3.41 -19.54
CA PHE A 143 -17.48 3.30 -18.15
C PHE A 143 -17.03 1.93 -17.56
N SER A 144 -15.78 1.48 -17.82
CA SER A 144 -15.09 0.28 -17.32
C SER A 144 -14.05 -0.25 -18.32
N GLY A 145 -12.81 -0.49 -17.89
CA GLY A 145 -11.78 -1.14 -18.71
C GLY A 145 -10.36 -0.82 -18.27
N ASP A 146 -9.50 -1.83 -18.29
CA ASP A 146 -8.17 -1.84 -17.65
C ASP A 146 -7.05 -2.08 -18.69
N VAL A 147 -5.79 -2.02 -18.28
CA VAL A 147 -4.60 -2.31 -19.09
C VAL A 147 -4.28 -3.81 -19.00
N ASP A 148 -3.88 -4.44 -20.12
CA ASP A 148 -3.39 -5.82 -20.10
C ASP A 148 -1.86 -5.94 -20.11
N ASP A 149 -1.38 -7.16 -19.83
CA ASP A 149 0.02 -7.59 -19.88
C ASP A 149 0.72 -7.45 -21.26
N ASN A 150 0.08 -6.80 -22.24
CA ASN A 150 0.60 -6.52 -23.57
C ASN A 150 0.59 -5.00 -23.90
N ASP A 151 0.64 -4.14 -22.89
CA ASP A 151 0.64 -2.66 -23.01
C ASP A 151 -0.59 -2.13 -23.77
N ALA A 152 -1.74 -2.80 -23.66
CA ALA A 152 -2.98 -2.36 -24.30
C ALA A 152 -3.99 -1.87 -23.27
N LEU A 153 -4.38 -0.59 -23.35
CA LEU A 153 -5.54 -0.08 -22.62
C LEU A 153 -6.82 -0.57 -23.31
N TRP A 154 -7.58 -1.44 -22.67
CA TRP A 154 -8.88 -1.88 -23.16
C TRP A 154 -10.00 -0.97 -22.67
N TYR A 155 -11.09 -0.89 -23.42
CA TYR A 155 -12.24 -0.06 -23.05
C TYR A 155 -13.58 -0.67 -23.46
N LYS A 156 -14.57 -0.57 -22.58
CA LYS A 156 -15.88 -1.23 -22.75
C LYS A 156 -16.74 -0.52 -23.79
N VAL A 157 -17.30 -1.29 -24.70
CA VAL A 157 -18.27 -0.88 -25.73
C VAL A 157 -19.51 -1.77 -25.59
N GLY A 158 -20.51 -1.28 -24.87
CA GLY A 158 -21.71 -2.04 -24.53
C GLY A 158 -21.43 -3.13 -23.48
N THR A 159 -21.34 -4.39 -23.91
CA THR A 159 -20.95 -5.55 -23.07
C THR A 159 -19.79 -6.34 -23.68
N SER A 160 -18.92 -5.64 -24.41
CA SER A 160 -17.76 -6.12 -25.14
C SER A 160 -16.65 -5.08 -25.01
N PHE A 161 -15.43 -5.37 -25.45
CA PHE A 161 -14.32 -4.41 -25.36
C PHE A 161 -13.70 -4.12 -26.73
N ASN A 162 -13.11 -2.94 -26.85
CA ASN A 162 -12.08 -2.56 -27.83
C ASN A 162 -10.78 -2.24 -27.07
N ARG A 163 -9.69 -1.87 -27.75
CA ARG A 163 -8.45 -1.42 -27.09
C ARG A 163 -7.61 -0.44 -27.90
N ILE A 164 -6.58 0.09 -27.25
CA ILE A 164 -5.48 0.86 -27.84
C ILE A 164 -4.19 0.12 -27.50
N ASP A 165 -3.56 -0.54 -28.48
CA ASP A 165 -2.32 -1.28 -28.30
C ASP A 165 -1.10 -0.33 -28.17
N ASN A 166 -0.14 -0.65 -27.28
CA ASN A 166 1.09 0.11 -27.00
C ASN A 166 0.83 1.48 -26.33
N VAL A 167 0.10 1.51 -25.22
CA VAL A 167 -0.35 2.74 -24.56
C VAL A 167 0.80 3.50 -23.86
N SER A 168 1.88 2.82 -23.43
CA SER A 168 3.16 3.42 -22.99
C SER A 168 3.75 4.38 -24.04
N ALA A 169 3.63 4.02 -25.31
CA ALA A 169 4.26 4.70 -26.45
C ALA A 169 3.41 5.85 -27.03
N LEU A 170 2.18 6.06 -26.54
CA LEU A 170 1.28 7.10 -27.04
C LEU A 170 1.74 8.49 -26.55
N PRO A 171 2.11 9.43 -27.45
CA PRO A 171 2.65 10.72 -27.03
C PRO A 171 1.56 11.68 -26.52
N ALA A 172 1.98 12.68 -25.75
CA ALA A 172 1.11 13.77 -25.32
C ALA A 172 0.48 14.50 -26.53
N ASN A 173 -0.83 14.75 -26.49
CA ASN A 173 -1.64 15.24 -27.60
C ASN A 173 -1.56 14.35 -28.86
N GLY A 174 -1.45 13.02 -28.66
CA GLY A 174 -1.38 12.03 -29.71
C GLY A 174 -2.73 11.75 -30.40
N THR A 175 -2.74 10.67 -31.18
CA THR A 175 -3.94 10.16 -31.85
C THR A 175 -4.10 8.68 -31.50
N PRO A 176 -4.98 8.32 -30.54
CA PRO A 176 -5.19 6.93 -30.15
C PRO A 176 -5.59 6.05 -31.33
N SER A 177 -4.92 4.91 -31.50
CA SER A 177 -5.23 3.93 -32.56
C SER A 177 -6.12 2.82 -32.01
N VAL A 178 -7.40 2.83 -32.40
CA VAL A 178 -8.38 1.84 -31.91
C VAL A 178 -8.29 0.52 -32.66
N THR A 179 -7.95 -0.54 -31.92
CA THR A 179 -8.17 -1.93 -32.34
C THR A 179 -9.56 -2.36 -31.90
N ALA A 180 -10.46 -2.51 -32.88
CA ALA A 180 -11.84 -2.95 -32.64
C ALA A 180 -11.91 -4.48 -32.50
N VAL A 181 -12.32 -4.98 -31.34
CA VAL A 181 -12.31 -6.42 -31.05
C VAL A 181 -13.72 -6.98 -31.23
N GLY A 182 -13.95 -7.63 -32.38
CA GLY A 182 -15.22 -8.24 -32.74
C GLY A 182 -15.32 -9.72 -32.38
N GLY A 183 -16.51 -10.31 -32.59
CA GLY A 183 -16.72 -11.75 -32.45
C GLY A 183 -17.13 -12.25 -31.06
N TRP A 184 -17.25 -11.36 -30.06
CA TRP A 184 -17.62 -11.67 -28.68
C TRP A 184 -18.84 -12.61 -28.54
N THR A 185 -18.63 -13.83 -28.05
CA THR A 185 -19.67 -14.85 -27.81
C THR A 185 -20.04 -14.98 -26.32
N GLY A 186 -21.19 -15.60 -26.01
CA GLY A 186 -21.69 -15.73 -24.64
C GLY A 186 -22.47 -14.50 -24.13
N THR A 187 -22.59 -14.38 -22.81
CA THR A 187 -23.45 -13.39 -22.13
C THR A 187 -22.58 -12.49 -21.25
N GLY A 188 -22.55 -11.18 -21.52
CA GLY A 188 -21.74 -10.22 -20.75
C GLY A 188 -22.56 -9.45 -19.72
N LEU A 189 -22.02 -9.28 -18.51
CA LEU A 189 -22.60 -8.45 -17.44
C LEU A 189 -22.35 -6.96 -17.73
N ASN A 190 -23.29 -6.07 -17.41
CA ASN A 190 -23.05 -4.63 -17.52
C ASN A 190 -22.42 -4.07 -16.23
N VAL A 191 -21.17 -4.43 -15.98
CA VAL A 191 -20.34 -3.95 -14.86
C VAL A 191 -20.02 -2.46 -14.98
N ALA A 192 -19.66 -1.80 -13.87
CA ALA A 192 -19.21 -0.41 -13.86
C ALA A 192 -17.68 -0.26 -13.74
N ASP A 193 -16.97 -1.34 -13.39
CA ASP A 193 -15.53 -1.47 -13.59
C ASP A 193 -15.11 -2.93 -13.86
N VAL A 194 -13.87 -3.16 -14.30
CA VAL A 194 -13.20 -4.48 -14.39
C VAL A 194 -11.72 -4.40 -14.00
N ALA A 195 -11.19 -5.46 -13.40
CA ALA A 195 -9.76 -5.70 -13.24
C ALA A 195 -9.25 -6.75 -14.24
N PHE A 196 -8.02 -6.59 -14.69
CA PHE A 196 -7.26 -7.56 -15.47
C PHE A 196 -6.67 -8.66 -14.57
N ILE A 197 -6.83 -9.91 -14.99
CA ILE A 197 -6.15 -11.06 -14.40
C ILE A 197 -5.69 -12.01 -15.51
N ASN A 198 -4.39 -12.31 -15.53
CA ASN A 198 -3.82 -13.44 -16.25
C ASN A 198 -3.66 -14.61 -15.27
N ASP A 199 -4.49 -15.65 -15.41
CA ASP A 199 -4.48 -16.84 -14.53
C ASP A 199 -3.39 -17.88 -14.91
N GLY A 200 -2.41 -17.48 -15.73
CA GLY A 200 -1.36 -18.34 -16.29
C GLY A 200 -1.84 -19.25 -17.42
N VAL A 201 -3.15 -19.35 -17.66
CA VAL A 201 -3.77 -20.18 -18.70
C VAL A 201 -4.61 -19.33 -19.66
N ASN A 202 -5.20 -18.22 -19.19
CA ASN A 202 -6.12 -17.36 -19.91
C ASN A 202 -6.00 -15.92 -19.39
N ARG A 203 -6.08 -14.94 -20.30
CA ARG A 203 -6.10 -13.52 -19.95
C ARG A 203 -7.54 -13.00 -19.92
N ARG A 204 -7.96 -12.40 -18.80
CA ARG A 204 -9.37 -12.08 -18.53
C ARG A 204 -9.58 -10.74 -17.84
N PHE A 205 -10.63 -10.04 -18.24
CA PHE A 205 -11.25 -9.03 -17.37
C PHE A 205 -12.31 -9.66 -16.47
N TRP A 206 -12.38 -9.20 -15.22
CA TRP A 206 -13.38 -9.59 -14.23
C TRP A 206 -13.99 -8.36 -13.57
N GLY A 207 -15.29 -8.36 -13.31
CA GLY A 207 -15.95 -7.26 -12.60
C GLY A 207 -17.33 -7.61 -12.07
N ALA A 208 -17.81 -6.91 -11.04
CA ALA A 208 -19.03 -7.26 -10.32
C ALA A 208 -20.23 -6.33 -10.58
N ARG A 209 -21.44 -6.88 -10.42
CA ARG A 209 -22.72 -6.16 -10.30
C ARG A 209 -23.82 -7.05 -9.75
N ASN A 210 -24.67 -6.54 -8.86
CA ASN A 210 -25.90 -7.18 -8.37
C ASN A 210 -25.71 -8.65 -7.91
N GLY A 211 -24.74 -8.94 -7.03
CA GLY A 211 -24.45 -10.31 -6.57
C GLY A 211 -23.91 -11.26 -7.66
N GLN A 212 -23.36 -10.71 -8.75
CA GLN A 212 -22.78 -11.48 -9.85
C GLN A 212 -21.42 -10.91 -10.27
N ILE A 213 -20.55 -11.77 -10.80
CA ILE A 213 -19.36 -11.37 -11.57
C ILE A 213 -19.57 -11.67 -13.05
N GLY A 214 -19.09 -10.78 -13.91
CA GLY A 214 -18.87 -11.02 -15.32
C GLY A 214 -17.40 -11.33 -15.60
N TYR A 215 -17.12 -12.13 -16.62
CA TYR A 215 -15.77 -12.34 -17.14
C TYR A 215 -15.71 -12.17 -18.66
N TRP A 216 -14.58 -11.69 -19.17
CA TRP A 216 -14.30 -11.52 -20.60
C TRP A 216 -12.92 -12.08 -20.92
N ASP A 217 -12.89 -13.15 -21.71
CA ASP A 217 -11.69 -13.86 -22.12
C ASP A 217 -11.10 -13.21 -23.38
N LEU A 218 -9.92 -12.61 -23.23
CA LEU A 218 -9.36 -11.68 -24.23
C LEU A 218 -8.77 -12.40 -25.44
N ASP A 219 -8.40 -13.67 -25.27
CA ASP A 219 -7.78 -14.50 -26.30
C ASP A 219 -8.82 -15.30 -27.09
N THR A 220 -9.92 -15.73 -26.46
CA THR A 220 -11.01 -16.47 -27.14
C THR A 220 -12.24 -15.63 -27.49
N ASN A 221 -12.36 -14.40 -26.96
CA ASN A 221 -13.55 -13.54 -27.06
C ASN A 221 -14.83 -14.20 -26.50
N VAL A 222 -14.70 -15.05 -25.49
CA VAL A 222 -15.82 -15.63 -24.74
C VAL A 222 -16.11 -14.77 -23.52
N ARG A 223 -17.38 -14.52 -23.22
CA ARG A 223 -17.78 -13.86 -21.97
C ARG A 223 -18.94 -14.56 -21.28
N GLY A 224 -18.94 -14.51 -19.94
CA GLY A 224 -19.94 -15.17 -19.12
C GLY A 224 -20.28 -14.39 -17.86
N ILE A 225 -21.22 -14.94 -17.09
CA ILE A 225 -21.68 -14.39 -15.81
C ILE A 225 -21.74 -15.55 -14.81
N LYS A 226 -21.33 -15.30 -13.57
CA LYS A 226 -21.49 -16.21 -12.43
C LYS A 226 -22.18 -15.46 -11.29
N THR A 227 -23.14 -16.10 -10.64
CA THR A 227 -23.69 -15.58 -9.37
C THR A 227 -22.70 -15.89 -8.26
N VAL A 228 -22.46 -14.93 -7.38
CA VAL A 228 -21.53 -15.06 -6.25
C VAL A 228 -22.34 -15.19 -4.95
N THR A 229 -22.04 -16.20 -4.14
CA THR A 229 -22.69 -16.36 -2.82
C THR A 229 -22.09 -15.36 -1.82
N GLY A 230 -22.92 -14.62 -1.10
CA GLY A 230 -22.47 -13.61 -0.12
C GLY A 230 -22.32 -12.20 -0.67
N LEU A 231 -22.05 -12.03 -1.98
CA LEU A 231 -21.83 -10.72 -2.59
C LEU A 231 -23.11 -9.87 -2.63
N PRO A 232 -23.13 -8.65 -2.05
CA PRO A 232 -24.33 -7.80 -2.03
C PRO A 232 -24.85 -7.37 -3.40
N ASN A 233 -26.13 -6.98 -3.43
CA ASN A 233 -26.74 -6.36 -4.58
C ASN A 233 -26.35 -4.87 -4.67
N GLY A 234 -25.39 -4.55 -5.52
CA GLY A 234 -24.89 -3.19 -5.71
C GLY A 234 -24.29 -2.95 -7.10
N VAL A 235 -23.84 -1.70 -7.31
CA VAL A 235 -22.94 -1.34 -8.40
C VAL A 235 -21.54 -1.36 -7.81
N TYR A 236 -20.66 -2.19 -8.37
CA TYR A 236 -19.25 -2.20 -8.02
C TYR A 236 -18.52 -1.37 -9.07
N GLY A 237 -17.98 -0.24 -8.63
CA GLY A 237 -17.37 0.81 -9.45
C GLY A 237 -15.88 0.98 -9.21
N ALA A 238 -15.25 0.02 -8.53
CA ALA A 238 -13.85 -0.32 -8.78
C ALA A 238 -13.66 -1.82 -8.65
N ALA A 239 -12.66 -2.36 -9.36
CA ALA A 239 -12.15 -3.71 -9.18
C ALA A 239 -10.61 -3.68 -9.11
N TYR A 240 -10.02 -4.67 -8.45
CA TYR A 240 -8.56 -4.78 -8.28
C TYR A 240 -8.09 -6.24 -8.38
N SER A 241 -6.79 -6.43 -8.58
CA SER A 241 -6.08 -7.72 -8.55
C SER A 241 -4.64 -7.54 -8.08
N ASP A 242 -3.97 -8.65 -7.76
CA ASP A 242 -2.66 -8.71 -7.11
C ASP A 242 -1.76 -9.81 -7.72
N ASN A 243 -0.55 -9.98 -7.15
CA ASN A 243 0.43 -11.02 -7.46
C ASN A 243 -0.17 -12.44 -7.40
N SER A 244 -0.98 -12.74 -6.39
CA SER A 244 -1.61 -14.05 -6.15
C SER A 244 -2.94 -14.25 -6.89
N LYS A 245 -3.30 -13.30 -7.76
CA LYS A 245 -4.44 -13.35 -8.69
C LYS A 245 -5.78 -13.47 -7.97
N ARG A 246 -5.89 -12.92 -6.77
CA ARG A 246 -7.14 -12.64 -6.05
C ARG A 246 -7.92 -11.55 -6.80
N LEU A 247 -9.25 -11.54 -6.64
CA LEU A 247 -10.16 -10.61 -7.32
C LEU A 247 -10.91 -9.80 -6.28
N TYR A 248 -10.71 -8.47 -6.30
CA TYR A 248 -11.32 -7.55 -5.34
C TYR A 248 -12.33 -6.65 -6.03
N VAL A 249 -13.41 -6.28 -5.33
CA VAL A 249 -14.43 -5.35 -5.84
C VAL A 249 -14.92 -4.38 -4.77
N SER A 250 -14.95 -3.09 -5.11
CA SER A 250 -15.41 -1.98 -4.25
C SER A 250 -16.84 -1.58 -4.62
N ASN A 251 -17.73 -1.56 -3.64
CA ASN A 251 -19.16 -1.29 -3.81
C ASN A 251 -19.45 0.21 -3.63
N ASN A 252 -20.25 0.80 -4.53
CA ASN A 252 -20.53 2.25 -4.53
C ASN A 252 -21.34 2.76 -3.31
N VAL A 253 -21.89 1.87 -2.48
CA VAL A 253 -22.52 2.24 -1.19
C VAL A 253 -21.59 2.07 0.01
N GLY A 254 -20.32 1.74 -0.23
CA GLY A 254 -19.33 1.35 0.78
C GLY A 254 -19.13 -0.17 0.81
N GLY A 255 -17.92 -0.57 1.19
CA GLY A 255 -17.53 -1.97 1.40
C GLY A 255 -16.72 -2.58 0.26
N ILE A 256 -15.60 -3.22 0.61
CA ILE A 256 -14.71 -3.93 -0.30
C ILE A 256 -14.79 -5.44 -0.03
N TYR A 257 -14.75 -6.23 -1.09
CA TYR A 257 -14.94 -7.68 -1.04
C TYR A 257 -13.91 -8.42 -1.90
N VAL A 258 -13.35 -9.51 -1.38
CA VAL A 258 -12.63 -10.50 -2.19
C VAL A 258 -13.61 -11.54 -2.73
N ILE A 259 -13.42 -11.95 -3.99
CA ILE A 259 -14.24 -12.94 -4.68
C ILE A 259 -13.49 -14.27 -4.80
N ASN A 260 -13.73 -15.16 -3.85
CA ASN A 260 -13.07 -16.46 -3.80
C ASN A 260 -13.63 -17.41 -4.86
N ASP A 261 -12.77 -18.33 -5.33
CA ASP A 261 -13.12 -19.34 -6.33
C ASP A 261 -13.77 -18.73 -7.59
N TYR A 262 -13.39 -17.51 -7.99
CA TYR A 262 -13.97 -16.81 -9.15
C TYR A 262 -13.81 -17.59 -10.47
N LEU A 263 -12.84 -18.50 -10.58
CA LEU A 263 -12.68 -19.46 -11.67
C LEU A 263 -13.69 -20.63 -11.63
N SER A 264 -14.22 -20.99 -10.46
CA SER A 264 -15.15 -22.11 -10.25
C SER A 264 -16.56 -21.88 -10.83
N ALA A 265 -17.48 -22.82 -10.63
CA ALA A 265 -18.90 -22.66 -10.97
C ALA A 265 -19.73 -21.96 -9.87
N THR A 266 -19.20 -21.83 -8.65
CA THR A 266 -19.92 -21.40 -7.44
C THR A 266 -19.03 -20.50 -6.56
N PRO A 267 -18.57 -19.34 -7.06
CA PRO A 267 -17.76 -18.41 -6.28
C PRO A 267 -18.50 -17.89 -5.05
N THR A 268 -17.73 -17.52 -4.03
CA THR A 268 -18.20 -16.81 -2.84
C THR A 268 -17.58 -15.40 -2.80
N ALA A 269 -18.12 -14.54 -1.96
CA ALA A 269 -17.46 -13.29 -1.56
C ALA A 269 -17.28 -13.29 -0.05
N GLN A 270 -16.14 -12.79 0.40
CA GLN A 270 -15.94 -12.36 1.78
C GLN A 270 -15.77 -10.83 1.80
N PHE A 271 -16.24 -10.21 2.87
CA PHE A 271 -16.02 -8.79 3.17
C PHE A 271 -14.60 -8.59 3.69
N LEU A 272 -13.94 -7.51 3.28
CA LEU A 272 -12.59 -7.16 3.72
C LEU A 272 -12.54 -5.90 4.57
N ILE A 273 -13.30 -4.86 4.22
CA ILE A 273 -13.39 -3.63 5.03
C ILE A 273 -14.60 -2.78 4.64
N ALA A 274 -15.09 -2.00 5.60
CA ALA A 274 -16.06 -0.93 5.38
C ALA A 274 -15.35 0.29 4.75
N SER A 275 -15.57 0.54 3.46
CA SER A 275 -15.03 1.73 2.79
C SER A 275 -16.03 2.89 2.74
N GLU A 276 -15.53 4.11 2.52
CA GLU A 276 -16.40 5.24 2.14
C GLU A 276 -17.27 4.90 0.90
N ALA A 277 -18.44 5.54 0.79
CA ALA A 277 -19.37 5.36 -0.33
C ALA A 277 -18.91 6.17 -1.56
N THR A 278 -18.59 5.48 -2.66
CA THR A 278 -17.92 6.06 -3.83
C THR A 278 -18.82 6.22 -5.07
N SER A 279 -18.55 7.22 -5.92
CA SER A 279 -19.30 7.41 -7.18
C SER A 279 -18.49 8.10 -8.27
N SER A 280 -18.86 7.84 -9.54
CA SER A 280 -18.05 8.13 -10.73
C SER A 280 -16.59 7.73 -10.51
N ASN A 281 -16.44 6.45 -10.24
CA ASN A 281 -15.27 5.83 -9.64
C ASN A 281 -14.67 4.74 -10.53
N ASP A 282 -13.42 4.34 -10.26
CA ASP A 282 -12.62 3.45 -11.11
C ASP A 282 -11.42 2.90 -10.32
N GLY A 283 -11.04 1.63 -10.50
CA GLY A 283 -10.00 0.96 -9.71
C GLY A 283 -8.63 0.85 -10.38
N PHE A 284 -7.56 0.95 -9.59
CA PHE A 284 -6.17 0.80 -10.04
C PHE A 284 -5.38 0.06 -8.96
N ALA A 285 -4.70 -1.02 -9.33
CA ALA A 285 -3.74 -1.75 -8.49
C ALA A 285 -2.65 -2.33 -9.39
N CYS A 286 -1.44 -2.59 -8.87
CA CYS A 286 -0.41 -3.27 -9.66
C CYS A 286 -0.63 -4.79 -9.64
N PRO A 287 -0.89 -5.47 -10.78
CA PRO A 287 -1.16 -6.92 -10.79
C PRO A 287 0.04 -7.82 -10.42
N SER A 288 1.20 -7.26 -10.09
CA SER A 288 2.37 -7.96 -9.55
C SER A 288 2.80 -7.51 -8.16
N ALA A 289 2.07 -6.58 -7.51
CA ALA A 289 2.24 -6.27 -6.09
C ALA A 289 1.45 -7.26 -5.23
N GLU A 290 1.85 -7.42 -3.97
CA GLU A 290 1.01 -8.05 -2.94
C GLU A 290 -0.32 -7.31 -2.77
N SER A 291 -1.29 -7.97 -2.14
CA SER A 291 -2.54 -7.33 -1.76
C SER A 291 -2.28 -6.18 -0.78
N ALA A 292 -3.11 -5.15 -0.82
CA ALA A 292 -3.08 -4.09 0.20
C ALA A 292 -3.64 -4.56 1.56
N PHE A 293 -4.30 -5.72 1.60
CA PHE A 293 -4.93 -6.35 2.77
C PHE A 293 -4.24 -7.68 3.09
N ASP A 294 -2.92 -7.66 3.24
CA ASP A 294 -2.04 -8.83 3.38
C ASP A 294 -0.75 -8.31 4.04
N GLN A 295 -0.87 -7.81 5.27
CA GLN A 295 0.13 -6.93 5.91
C GLN A 295 1.54 -7.57 5.97
N ASP A 296 1.70 -8.70 6.66
CA ASP A 296 2.97 -9.44 6.83
C ASP A 296 3.53 -10.03 5.51
N GLY A 297 2.66 -10.52 4.63
CA GLY A 297 3.01 -11.15 3.34
C GLY A 297 2.81 -12.67 3.25
N ASP A 298 1.97 -13.29 4.08
CA ASP A 298 1.80 -14.77 4.14
C ASP A 298 0.90 -15.42 3.06
N ASP A 299 0.25 -14.63 2.19
CA ASP A 299 -0.81 -15.01 1.21
C ASP A 299 -2.24 -15.21 1.78
N VAL A 300 -2.47 -15.06 3.09
CA VAL A 300 -3.79 -14.85 3.72
C VAL A 300 -4.12 -13.35 3.66
N LEU A 301 -5.33 -12.95 4.08
CA LEU A 301 -5.75 -11.55 4.09
C LEU A 301 -6.13 -11.17 5.52
N ASP A 302 -5.67 -10.02 6.01
CA ASP A 302 -5.74 -9.60 7.44
C ASP A 302 -7.06 -9.98 8.15
N PRO A 303 -8.26 -9.70 7.60
CA PRO A 303 -9.53 -10.01 8.26
C PRO A 303 -9.89 -11.51 8.40
N PHE A 304 -9.06 -12.41 7.84
CA PHE A 304 -9.20 -13.87 7.93
C PHE A 304 -7.94 -14.56 8.48
N ASP A 305 -6.87 -13.81 8.63
CA ASP A 305 -5.67 -14.20 9.37
C ASP A 305 -5.86 -13.93 10.88
N GLY A 306 -4.93 -14.37 11.72
CA GLY A 306 -4.95 -14.17 13.17
C GLY A 306 -3.63 -13.73 13.80
N ASP A 307 -2.66 -13.23 13.01
CA ASP A 307 -1.31 -12.79 13.38
C ASP A 307 -0.81 -11.78 12.31
N ASN A 308 -1.45 -10.60 12.19
CA ASN A 308 -1.43 -9.81 10.94
C ASN A 308 -0.11 -9.06 10.67
N ASP A 309 0.72 -8.80 11.66
CA ASP A 309 2.09 -8.30 11.50
C ASP A 309 3.13 -9.44 11.38
N GLY A 310 2.73 -10.65 11.75
CA GLY A 310 3.54 -11.86 11.74
C GLY A 310 4.54 -11.93 12.90
N ASP A 311 4.29 -11.25 14.02
CA ASP A 311 5.20 -11.26 15.18
C ASP A 311 5.24 -12.63 15.88
N GLY A 312 4.15 -13.41 15.85
CA GLY A 312 4.03 -14.72 16.53
C GLY A 312 3.17 -14.75 17.80
N ILE A 313 2.45 -13.68 18.09
CA ILE A 313 1.33 -13.53 19.04
C ILE A 313 0.02 -13.70 18.21
N LEU A 314 -1.16 -13.35 18.70
CA LEU A 314 -2.43 -13.63 17.99
C LEU A 314 -3.35 -12.44 18.15
N ASN A 315 -3.61 -11.63 17.12
CA ASN A 315 -4.45 -10.41 17.07
C ASN A 315 -5.32 -10.12 18.31
N THR A 316 -6.09 -11.12 18.72
CA THR A 316 -6.86 -11.20 19.98
C THR A 316 -6.09 -11.01 21.30
N ALA A 317 -4.77 -11.06 21.35
CA ALA A 317 -3.96 -11.09 22.56
C ALA A 317 -3.30 -9.73 22.82
N GLU A 318 -2.79 -9.08 21.77
CA GLU A 318 -2.51 -7.63 21.73
C GLU A 318 -3.82 -6.86 21.94
N SER A 319 -4.93 -7.31 21.33
CA SER A 319 -6.28 -6.78 21.58
C SER A 319 -6.88 -7.12 22.97
N GLY A 320 -6.08 -7.46 23.98
CA GLY A 320 -6.51 -7.67 25.37
C GLY A 320 -7.55 -8.78 25.61
N GLY A 321 -7.70 -9.72 24.66
CA GLY A 321 -8.72 -10.78 24.65
C GLY A 321 -9.97 -10.47 23.81
N ALA A 322 -10.06 -9.31 23.16
CA ALA A 322 -11.08 -8.99 22.16
C ALA A 322 -10.77 -9.67 20.81
N ASN A 323 -11.63 -9.49 19.81
CA ASN A 323 -11.30 -9.81 18.41
C ASN A 323 -11.46 -8.53 17.60
N PRO A 324 -10.40 -7.94 17.03
CA PRO A 324 -10.50 -6.68 16.31
C PRO A 324 -11.48 -6.82 15.12
N TYR A 325 -11.50 -7.96 14.43
CA TYR A 325 -12.40 -8.26 13.31
C TYR A 325 -13.78 -8.82 13.72
N ALA A 326 -14.22 -8.55 14.95
CA ALA A 326 -15.62 -8.75 15.34
C ALA A 326 -16.51 -7.61 14.81
N ASP A 327 -17.82 -7.81 14.88
CA ASP A 327 -18.87 -6.83 14.57
C ASP A 327 -19.86 -6.93 15.74
N ALA A 328 -19.54 -6.24 16.84
CA ALA A 328 -20.22 -6.40 18.13
C ALA A 328 -21.64 -5.83 18.17
N ASP A 329 -21.91 -4.81 17.35
CA ASP A 329 -23.20 -4.10 17.23
C ASP A 329 -24.08 -4.67 16.10
N GLY A 330 -23.49 -4.97 14.93
CA GLY A 330 -24.18 -5.48 13.73
C GLY A 330 -24.38 -4.46 12.60
N ASP A 331 -23.71 -3.30 12.62
CA ASP A 331 -23.67 -2.29 11.56
C ASP A 331 -22.87 -2.76 10.32
N GLY A 332 -21.83 -3.59 10.52
CA GLY A 332 -20.93 -4.07 9.46
C GLY A 332 -19.55 -3.39 9.39
N ARG A 333 -19.16 -2.64 10.43
CA ARG A 333 -17.77 -2.29 10.76
C ARG A 333 -17.06 -3.44 11.49
N TYR A 334 -15.78 -3.23 11.77
CA TYR A 334 -15.01 -4.07 12.68
C TYR A 334 -14.78 -3.33 13.99
N ASP A 335 -14.78 -4.04 15.11
CA ASP A 335 -14.67 -3.47 16.47
C ASP A 335 -13.48 -2.48 16.63
N TYR A 336 -12.35 -2.68 15.93
CA TYR A 336 -11.19 -1.76 15.99
C TYR A 336 -11.40 -0.43 15.24
N MET A 337 -12.34 -0.36 14.29
CA MET A 337 -12.66 0.83 13.49
C MET A 337 -14.15 1.24 13.64
N ASP A 338 -14.81 0.80 14.71
CA ASP A 338 -16.17 1.20 15.06
C ASP A 338 -16.13 2.29 16.14
N THR A 339 -16.00 3.53 15.66
CA THR A 339 -15.95 4.73 16.50
C THR A 339 -17.32 5.21 17.00
N ASP A 340 -18.40 4.44 16.81
CA ASP A 340 -19.74 4.72 17.37
C ASP A 340 -20.20 3.69 18.43
N ALA A 341 -19.66 2.46 18.39
CA ALA A 341 -19.63 1.54 19.54
C ALA A 341 -18.45 1.77 20.51
N GLY A 342 -17.28 2.17 19.98
CA GLY A 342 -16.03 2.40 20.72
C GLY A 342 -15.86 3.81 21.30
N ASN A 343 -14.67 4.09 21.88
CA ASN A 343 -14.19 5.46 22.07
C ASN A 343 -13.07 5.72 21.05
N ASP A 344 -13.19 6.83 20.35
CA ASP A 344 -12.14 7.44 19.54
C ASP A 344 -11.94 8.87 20.10
N LEU A 345 -10.83 9.08 20.80
CA LEU A 345 -10.46 10.36 21.43
C LEU A 345 -9.47 11.18 20.57
N ASN A 346 -8.73 10.54 19.66
CA ASN A 346 -7.72 11.20 18.82
C ASN A 346 -8.31 11.76 17.49
N ASN A 347 -9.39 11.13 17.01
CA ASN A 347 -10.20 11.36 15.80
C ASN A 347 -9.53 11.00 14.47
N ASP A 348 -8.80 9.88 14.43
CA ASP A 348 -8.25 9.26 13.21
C ASP A 348 -9.15 8.20 12.54
N GLY A 349 -10.00 7.51 13.32
CA GLY A 349 -10.91 6.45 12.86
C GLY A 349 -10.67 5.05 13.44
N ILE A 350 -9.65 4.86 14.29
CA ILE A 350 -9.41 3.66 15.11
C ILE A 350 -9.98 3.92 16.53
N VAL A 351 -10.23 2.84 17.28
CA VAL A 351 -10.79 2.89 18.64
C VAL A 351 -9.65 2.75 19.68
N ASP A 352 -9.57 3.65 20.67
CA ASP A 352 -8.47 3.80 21.66
C ASP A 352 -8.12 2.55 22.52
N ILE A 353 -8.77 1.40 22.30
CA ILE A 353 -8.49 0.11 22.97
C ILE A 353 -7.80 -0.91 22.03
N PHE A 354 -7.64 -0.53 20.76
CA PHE A 354 -6.94 -1.26 19.72
C PHE A 354 -5.83 -0.40 19.07
N ASP A 355 -5.56 0.79 19.60
CA ASP A 355 -4.41 1.65 19.28
C ASP A 355 -4.03 2.33 20.61
N LEU A 356 -2.98 1.81 21.26
CA LEU A 356 -2.62 2.13 22.64
C LEU A 356 -1.71 3.36 22.76
N ASP A 357 -0.78 3.57 21.82
CA ASP A 357 0.13 4.73 21.81
C ASP A 357 -0.45 5.96 21.07
N SER A 358 -1.46 5.76 20.22
CA SER A 358 -2.10 6.75 19.33
C SER A 358 -1.24 7.23 18.14
N ASP A 359 -0.45 6.35 17.54
CA ASP A 359 0.23 6.52 16.23
C ASP A 359 -0.74 6.46 15.03
N GLY A 360 -1.78 5.61 15.11
CA GLY A 360 -2.72 5.33 14.02
C GLY A 360 -2.50 3.99 13.30
N ILE A 361 -1.67 3.09 13.85
CA ILE A 361 -1.62 1.66 13.53
C ILE A 361 -2.33 0.89 14.66
N PRO A 362 -3.27 -0.02 14.37
CA PRO A 362 -3.85 -0.85 15.41
C PRO A 362 -2.83 -1.83 16.01
N ASN A 363 -2.88 -2.07 17.32
CA ASN A 363 -2.03 -3.01 18.06
C ASN A 363 -1.79 -4.34 17.33
N HIS A 364 -2.84 -4.94 16.75
CA HIS A 364 -2.73 -6.22 16.02
C HIS A 364 -2.05 -6.12 14.63
N MET A 365 -1.42 -4.99 14.33
CA MET A 365 -0.64 -4.69 13.12
C MET A 365 0.67 -3.96 13.42
N ASP A 366 1.03 -3.77 14.71
CA ASP A 366 2.25 -3.09 15.14
C ASP A 366 3.10 -3.99 16.05
N LEU A 367 4.40 -3.97 15.80
CA LEU A 367 5.38 -4.82 16.48
C LEU A 367 5.80 -4.26 17.85
N ASP A 368 5.42 -3.02 18.21
CA ASP A 368 5.81 -2.26 19.42
C ASP A 368 4.55 -1.51 19.96
N SER A 369 3.52 -2.28 20.34
CA SER A 369 2.12 -1.89 20.59
C SER A 369 1.89 -0.68 21.50
N ASP A 370 2.81 -0.38 22.42
CA ASP A 370 2.73 0.74 23.37
C ASP A 370 3.83 1.80 23.15
N ASN A 371 4.72 1.56 22.17
CA ASN A 371 5.87 2.40 21.82
C ASN A 371 6.87 2.63 22.98
N ASP A 372 7.00 1.64 23.90
CA ASP A 372 8.12 1.49 24.87
C ASP A 372 9.48 1.64 24.15
N GLY A 373 9.56 1.06 22.95
CA GLY A 373 10.79 0.79 22.22
C GLY A 373 11.25 -0.66 22.38
N CYS A 374 10.30 -1.59 22.56
CA CYS A 374 10.55 -3.00 22.81
C CYS A 374 9.44 -3.88 22.23
N PHE A 375 9.80 -4.73 21.28
CA PHE A 375 8.82 -5.46 20.50
C PHE A 375 7.93 -6.42 21.31
N ASP A 376 6.66 -6.52 20.92
CA ASP A 376 5.61 -7.34 21.53
C ASP A 376 6.06 -8.80 21.72
N VAL A 377 6.78 -9.38 20.76
CA VAL A 377 7.38 -10.72 20.83
C VAL A 377 8.27 -10.92 22.07
N ILE A 378 9.01 -9.89 22.48
CA ILE A 378 9.87 -9.90 23.68
C ILE A 378 9.02 -9.73 24.94
N GLU A 379 8.05 -8.82 24.89
CA GLU A 379 7.10 -8.48 25.95
C GLU A 379 6.21 -9.66 26.35
N ALA A 380 5.73 -10.45 25.38
CA ALA A 380 5.04 -11.72 25.56
C ALA A 380 5.93 -12.82 26.17
N GLY A 381 7.25 -12.60 26.22
CA GLY A 381 8.24 -13.53 26.75
C GLY A 381 8.64 -14.62 25.74
N HIS A 382 8.56 -14.33 24.44
CA HIS A 382 9.10 -15.19 23.38
C HIS A 382 10.58 -14.84 23.10
N THR A 383 11.10 -15.15 21.91
CA THR A 383 12.52 -14.94 21.59
C THR A 383 12.72 -14.47 20.16
N ASP A 384 13.24 -13.25 20.03
CA ASP A 384 13.82 -12.69 18.81
C ASP A 384 15.35 -12.57 19.02
N PRO A 385 16.19 -13.42 18.37
CA PRO A 385 17.65 -13.32 18.38
C PRO A 385 18.24 -12.41 17.29
N ASP A 386 17.40 -11.83 16.42
CA ASP A 386 17.78 -11.03 15.25
C ASP A 386 17.60 -9.52 15.54
N ASN A 387 16.70 -9.17 16.46
CA ASN A 387 16.17 -7.85 16.79
C ASN A 387 15.39 -7.24 15.60
N ASP A 388 14.52 -8.03 14.95
CA ASP A 388 13.64 -7.60 13.86
C ASP A 388 12.14 -7.53 14.22
N GLY A 389 11.77 -7.95 15.44
CA GLY A 389 10.39 -7.93 15.95
C GLY A 389 9.62 -9.23 15.78
N ILE A 390 10.18 -10.23 15.08
CA ILE A 390 9.47 -11.44 14.70
C ILE A 390 9.93 -12.64 15.54
N LEU A 391 9.01 -13.59 15.81
CA LEU A 391 9.27 -14.81 16.56
C LEU A 391 10.37 -15.69 15.93
N GLY A 392 11.54 -15.63 16.54
CA GLY A 392 12.71 -16.43 16.21
C GLY A 392 13.64 -15.68 15.27
N THR A 393 14.09 -16.33 14.20
CA THR A 393 15.13 -15.81 13.31
C THR A 393 14.61 -15.82 11.87
N SER A 394 14.72 -14.69 11.19
CA SER A 394 14.14 -14.50 9.86
C SER A 394 14.96 -15.14 8.73
N PRO A 395 14.33 -15.64 7.65
CA PRO A 395 12.88 -15.74 7.47
C PRO A 395 12.27 -16.92 8.24
N VAL A 396 11.11 -16.67 8.85
CA VAL A 396 10.29 -17.67 9.55
C VAL A 396 9.60 -18.65 8.58
N THR A 397 8.91 -19.65 9.13
CA THR A 397 8.13 -20.63 8.33
C THR A 397 6.72 -20.77 8.86
N VAL A 398 5.78 -20.12 8.17
CA VAL A 398 4.32 -20.12 8.43
C VAL A 398 3.65 -21.47 8.12
N ASP A 399 2.40 -21.65 8.58
CA ASP A 399 1.58 -22.84 8.32
C ASP A 399 0.61 -22.66 7.12
N GLY A 400 -0.67 -23.07 7.19
CA GLY A 400 -1.67 -22.82 6.15
C GLY A 400 -2.66 -21.70 6.50
N ASN A 401 -2.43 -20.99 7.61
CA ASN A 401 -3.20 -19.86 8.11
C ASN A 401 -2.24 -18.90 8.87
N GLY A 402 -1.21 -18.34 8.20
CA GLY A 402 -0.23 -17.38 8.76
C GLY A 402 0.77 -17.91 9.79
N GLN A 403 0.36 -18.82 10.66
CA GLN A 403 1.04 -18.97 11.95
C GLN A 403 2.42 -19.65 11.87
N ILE A 404 3.44 -18.97 12.41
CA ILE A 404 4.84 -19.37 12.54
C ILE A 404 5.00 -20.74 13.21
N THR A 405 5.62 -21.66 12.49
CA THR A 405 5.81 -23.03 12.95
C THR A 405 7.18 -23.25 13.59
N GLY A 406 7.21 -24.11 14.61
CA GLY A 406 8.44 -24.69 15.17
C GLY A 406 9.16 -23.88 16.25
N GLN A 407 8.90 -22.58 16.37
CA GLN A 407 9.52 -21.70 17.37
C GLN A 407 8.83 -21.75 18.75
N GLY A 408 7.50 -21.92 18.77
CA GLY A 408 6.72 -22.14 20.01
C GLY A 408 5.97 -20.93 20.56
N GLY A 409 5.70 -19.92 19.73
CA GLY A 409 4.84 -18.78 20.06
C GLY A 409 3.35 -19.14 20.18
N TYR A 410 2.48 -18.15 20.06
CA TYR A 410 1.02 -18.28 20.25
C TYR A 410 0.61 -18.90 21.61
N THR A 411 1.51 -18.90 22.61
CA THR A 411 1.31 -19.60 23.89
C THR A 411 1.68 -18.76 25.12
N GLY A 412 1.05 -17.59 25.19
CA GLY A 412 1.17 -16.64 26.28
C GLY A 412 1.00 -15.22 25.75
N THR A 413 0.68 -14.31 26.66
CA THR A 413 0.92 -12.87 26.53
C THR A 413 1.11 -12.37 27.96
N THR A 414 1.75 -11.22 28.15
CA THR A 414 1.92 -10.60 29.46
C THR A 414 0.89 -9.47 29.64
N ALA A 415 1.17 -8.49 30.49
CA ALA A 415 0.41 -7.25 30.51
C ALA A 415 1.09 -6.15 29.70
N ALA A 416 2.41 -6.26 29.49
CA ALA A 416 3.27 -5.18 29.03
C ALA A 416 2.97 -4.78 27.57
N VAL A 417 2.77 -5.79 26.69
CA VAL A 417 2.11 -5.76 25.36
C VAL A 417 0.83 -4.87 25.29
N THR A 418 0.24 -4.52 26.43
CA THR A 418 -1.01 -3.77 26.56
C THR A 418 -1.02 -2.73 27.73
N ASP A 419 0.14 -2.33 28.26
CA ASP A 419 0.25 -1.44 29.45
C ASP A 419 1.52 -0.56 29.39
N ASP A 420 1.35 0.71 28.94
CA ASP A 420 2.38 1.77 28.68
C ASP A 420 3.31 2.13 29.86
N LEU A 421 3.23 1.35 30.93
CA LEU A 421 3.86 1.56 32.23
C LEU A 421 4.66 0.34 32.72
N ASP A 422 4.64 -0.82 32.03
CA ASP A 422 5.30 -2.07 32.48
C ASP A 422 6.52 -2.53 31.65
N PHE A 423 7.42 -1.58 31.32
CA PHE A 423 8.84 -1.70 30.91
C PHE A 423 9.70 -2.79 31.61
N THR A 424 9.15 -3.57 32.55
CA THR A 424 9.83 -4.54 33.41
C THR A 424 10.39 -5.73 32.65
N VAL A 425 9.82 -6.12 31.49
CA VAL A 425 10.29 -7.26 30.69
C VAL A 425 11.61 -6.91 29.99
N CYS A 426 11.62 -5.80 29.26
CA CYS A 426 12.68 -5.40 28.33
C CYS A 426 13.99 -5.01 29.03
N LEU A 427 13.92 -4.48 30.26
CA LEU A 427 15.07 -4.23 31.12
C LEU A 427 15.91 -5.48 31.43
N GLY A 428 15.36 -6.69 31.24
CA GLY A 428 16.09 -7.95 31.40
C GLY A 428 17.00 -8.34 30.24
N VAL A 429 16.75 -7.81 29.02
CA VAL A 429 17.41 -8.27 27.79
C VAL A 429 18.66 -7.44 27.46
N CYS A 430 18.67 -6.15 27.84
CA CYS A 430 19.75 -5.21 27.49
C CYS A 430 21.08 -5.37 28.27
N GLU A 431 21.21 -6.30 29.23
CA GLU A 431 22.44 -6.43 30.05
C GLU A 431 23.54 -7.37 29.47
N GLU A 432 23.32 -8.11 28.38
CA GLU A 432 24.31 -9.07 27.82
C GLU A 432 24.96 -8.68 26.45
N ALA A 433 24.93 -7.40 26.06
CA ALA A 433 25.55 -6.88 24.81
C ALA A 433 26.99 -6.32 24.95
#